data_AF-A0A1X6WMW9-F1
#
_entry.id   AF-A0A1X6WMW9-F1
#
_cell.length_a   1.000
_cell.length_b   1.000
_cell.length_c   1.000
_cell.angle_alpha   90.00
_cell.angle_beta   90.00
_cell.angle_gamma   90.00
#
_symmetry.space_group_name_H-M   'P 1'
#
loop_
_entity.id
_entity.type
_entity.pdbx_description
1 polymer ?
#
loop_
_entity_poly.entity_id
_entity_poly.type
_entity_poly.pdbx_seq_one_letter_code
_entity_poly.pdbx_strand_id
1 'polypeptide(L)'
;MEAREQRELKWIDFKEYDTLKRLTPNEISELLYFGHMKNQLRSPFFYQLQNSFAFFELNQKTIKVYYRNIDEFYQTLARKISFLTYQQIDGNRSFFKKKTEAISELSDDIVLELKSVMQEGIVFNFSQVGLVNGEYIIPIHVVEDNLRKVDNYYFKQEFKIGTLVYSQHTKSWKIINEKFESLFMNQ
;
A
#
# COMPACT_ATOMS: atom_id res chain seq x y z
N MET A 1 -24.55 26.22 11.23
CA MET A 1 -23.27 25.70 11.73
C MET A 1 -22.52 25.25 10.48
N GLU A 2 -21.65 26.11 9.94
CA GLU A 2 -20.90 25.79 8.72
C GLU A 2 -20.00 24.59 9.02
N ALA A 3 -20.18 23.51 8.25
CA ALA A 3 -19.23 22.42 8.26
C ALA A 3 -17.88 23.02 7.87
N ARG A 4 -16.91 23.01 8.79
CA ARG A 4 -15.52 23.23 8.43
C ARG A 4 -15.21 22.23 7.31
N GLU A 5 -15.01 22.74 6.10
CA GLU A 5 -14.48 21.95 5.00
C GLU A 5 -13.24 21.24 5.53
N GLN A 6 -13.32 19.92 5.65
CA GLN A 6 -12.19 19.11 6.08
C GLN A 6 -11.15 19.27 4.97
N ARG A 7 -10.11 20.08 5.22
CA ARG A 7 -9.08 20.33 4.21
C ARG A 7 -8.40 19.01 3.90
N GLU A 8 -8.67 18.48 2.72
CA GLU A 8 -8.01 17.29 2.19
C GLU A 8 -6.49 17.50 2.20
N LEU A 9 -5.75 16.55 2.78
CA LEU A 9 -4.30 16.63 2.82
C LEU A 9 -3.69 16.24 1.47
N LYS A 10 -2.82 17.11 0.95
CA LYS A 10 -2.01 16.83 -0.24
C LYS A 10 -0.66 17.50 -0.14
N TRP A 11 0.38 16.82 -0.60
CA TRP A 11 1.73 17.37 -0.61
C TRP A 11 2.58 16.70 -1.69
N ILE A 12 3.64 17.39 -2.07
CA ILE A 12 4.70 16.93 -2.98
C ILE A 12 6.01 17.35 -2.34
N ASP A 13 7.01 16.48 -2.34
CA ASP A 13 8.33 16.83 -1.85
C ASP A 13 9.12 17.60 -2.92
N PHE A 14 10.25 18.17 -2.52
CA PHE A 14 11.18 18.85 -3.44
C PHE A 14 12.58 18.79 -2.83
N LYS A 15 13.59 18.77 -3.68
CA LYS A 15 14.98 18.61 -3.23
C LYS A 15 15.56 19.87 -2.60
N GLU A 16 15.27 21.04 -3.16
CA GLU A 16 15.84 22.32 -2.73
C GLU A 16 14.77 23.43 -2.73
N TYR A 17 14.70 24.22 -1.66
CA TYR A 17 13.68 25.27 -1.53
C TYR A 17 13.72 26.31 -2.67
N ASP A 18 14.91 26.68 -3.15
CA ASP A 18 15.04 27.69 -4.21
C ASP A 18 14.49 27.23 -5.57
N THR A 19 14.27 25.92 -5.77
CA THR A 19 13.59 25.42 -6.97
C THR A 19 12.19 25.97 -7.12
N LEU A 20 11.48 26.19 -6.00
CA LEU A 20 10.11 26.69 -5.99
C LEU A 20 10.01 28.10 -6.58
N LYS A 21 11.03 28.94 -6.35
CA LYS A 21 11.09 30.31 -6.86
C LYS A 21 11.37 30.38 -8.37
N ARG A 22 11.85 29.28 -8.95
CA ARG A 22 12.25 29.18 -10.37
C ARG A 22 11.22 28.45 -11.23
N LEU A 23 10.08 28.04 -10.66
CA LEU A 23 9.01 27.41 -11.43
C LEU A 23 8.46 28.39 -12.45
N THR A 24 8.35 27.93 -13.69
CA THR A 24 7.70 28.68 -14.76
C THR A 24 6.18 28.72 -14.55
N PRO A 25 5.45 29.70 -15.12
CA PRO A 25 3.99 29.73 -15.07
C PRO A 25 3.31 28.43 -15.53
N ASN A 26 3.93 27.73 -16.50
CA ASN A 26 3.44 26.43 -16.98
C ASN A 26 3.64 25.31 -15.95
N GLU A 27 4.80 25.24 -15.29
CA GLU A 27 5.02 24.24 -14.24
C GLU A 27 4.11 24.49 -13.04
N ILE A 28 3.87 25.76 -12.70
CA ILE A 28 2.90 26.13 -11.67
C ILE A 28 1.50 25.67 -12.07
N SER A 29 1.07 25.87 -13.32
CA SER A 29 -0.25 25.42 -13.78
C SER A 29 -0.39 23.89 -13.79
N GLU A 30 0.67 23.15 -14.17
CA GLU A 30 0.70 21.69 -14.06
C GLU A 30 0.62 21.22 -12.60
N LEU A 31 1.33 21.87 -11.67
CA LEU A 31 1.25 21.57 -10.23
C LEU A 31 -0.13 21.88 -9.65
N LEU A 32 -0.76 22.98 -10.07
CA LEU A 32 -2.12 23.33 -9.66
C LEU A 32 -3.13 22.30 -10.19
N TYR A 33 -3.01 21.89 -11.45
CA TYR A 33 -3.82 20.81 -12.00
C TYR A 33 -3.59 19.51 -11.22
N PHE A 34 -2.33 19.12 -10.98
CA PHE A 34 -1.98 17.91 -10.27
C PHE A 34 -2.57 17.89 -8.85
N GLY A 35 -2.46 19.02 -8.15
CA GLY A 35 -3.04 19.24 -6.84
C GLY A 35 -4.58 19.21 -6.83
N HIS A 36 -5.24 19.71 -7.88
CA HIS A 36 -6.69 19.78 -7.96
C HIS A 36 -7.32 18.45 -8.39
N MET A 37 -6.79 17.86 -9.46
CA MET A 37 -7.31 16.64 -10.06
C MET A 37 -6.82 15.36 -9.37
N LYS A 38 -5.78 15.46 -8.51
CA LYS A 38 -5.12 14.31 -7.87
C LYS A 38 -4.61 13.28 -8.90
N ASN A 39 -4.29 13.77 -10.09
CA ASN A 39 -3.83 12.99 -11.23
C ASN A 39 -2.91 13.82 -12.13
N GLN A 40 -1.88 13.18 -12.68
CA GLN A 40 -0.89 13.86 -13.51
C GLN A 40 -1.41 14.15 -14.93
N LEU A 41 -0.96 15.25 -15.53
CA LEU A 41 -1.11 15.47 -16.99
C LEU A 41 -0.12 14.62 -17.79
N ARG A 42 1.15 14.63 -17.36
CA ARG A 42 2.25 13.94 -18.04
C ARG A 42 2.96 12.98 -17.09
N SER A 43 3.45 13.52 -15.98
CA SER A 43 4.22 12.79 -14.98
C SER A 43 3.87 13.32 -13.58
N PRO A 44 3.79 12.47 -12.55
CA PRO A 44 3.72 12.91 -11.16
C PRO A 44 5.07 13.44 -10.64
N PHE A 45 6.12 13.36 -11.46
CA PHE A 45 7.50 13.70 -11.14
C PHE A 45 7.96 14.90 -11.97
N PHE A 46 8.13 16.04 -11.30
CA PHE A 46 8.51 17.32 -11.87
C PHE A 46 10.03 17.45 -11.87
N TYR A 47 10.59 17.79 -13.03
CA TYR A 47 12.03 17.94 -13.20
C TYR A 47 12.59 19.03 -12.29
N GLN A 48 11.95 20.20 -12.22
CA GLN A 48 12.46 21.31 -11.41
C GLN A 48 12.43 21.01 -9.90
N LEU A 49 11.40 20.31 -9.42
CA LEU A 49 11.27 19.95 -8.01
C LEU A 49 12.21 18.82 -7.60
N GLN A 50 12.57 17.94 -8.55
CA GLN A 50 13.29 16.70 -8.27
C GLN A 50 12.58 15.87 -7.17
N ASN A 51 11.24 15.87 -7.18
CA ASN A 51 10.40 15.26 -6.14
C ASN A 51 10.45 13.72 -6.20
N SER A 52 10.60 13.02 -5.07
CA SER A 52 10.54 11.55 -5.01
C SER A 52 9.14 11.03 -4.71
N PHE A 53 8.29 11.85 -4.12
CA PHE A 53 6.96 11.49 -3.65
C PHE A 53 5.90 12.52 -4.01
N ALA A 54 4.66 12.06 -4.17
CA ALA A 54 3.49 12.94 -4.14
C ALA A 54 2.35 12.21 -3.45
N PHE A 55 1.65 12.89 -2.55
CA PHE A 55 0.62 12.34 -1.69
C PHE A 55 -0.70 13.07 -1.89
N PHE A 56 -1.78 12.31 -1.98
CA PHE A 56 -3.14 12.80 -2.04
C PHE A 56 -4.05 11.99 -1.13
N GLU A 57 -4.80 12.67 -0.28
CA GLU A 57 -6.00 12.11 0.32
C GLU A 57 -7.11 12.11 -0.74
N LEU A 58 -7.58 10.92 -1.15
CA LEU A 58 -8.67 10.81 -2.14
C LEU A 58 -10.03 10.92 -1.47
N ASN A 59 -10.18 10.24 -0.32
CA ASN A 59 -11.32 10.31 0.58
C ASN A 59 -10.85 9.93 2.01
N GLN A 60 -11.79 9.80 2.96
CA GLN A 60 -11.48 9.52 4.37
C GLN A 60 -10.72 8.19 4.62
N LYS A 61 -10.77 7.23 3.69
CA LYS A 61 -10.19 5.89 3.85
C LYS A 61 -9.12 5.56 2.81
N THR A 62 -9.03 6.36 1.75
CA THR A 62 -8.21 6.07 0.58
C THR A 62 -7.23 7.20 0.34
N ILE A 63 -5.96 6.83 0.30
CA ILE A 63 -4.85 7.71 -0.07
C ILE A 63 -4.22 7.24 -1.38
N LYS A 64 -3.58 8.16 -2.09
CA LYS A 64 -2.78 7.89 -3.28
C LYS A 64 -1.38 8.44 -3.04
N VAL A 65 -0.37 7.59 -3.23
CA VAL A 65 1.03 7.98 -3.09
C VAL A 65 1.77 7.57 -4.35
N TYR A 66 2.43 8.54 -4.98
CA TYR A 66 3.37 8.30 -6.06
C TYR A 66 4.76 8.09 -5.46
N TYR A 67 5.43 7.02 -5.90
CA TYR A 67 6.82 6.72 -5.56
C TYR A 67 7.66 6.81 -6.83
N ARG A 68 8.71 7.65 -6.83
CA ARG A 68 9.63 7.73 -7.96
C ARG A 68 10.43 6.45 -8.10
N ASN A 69 10.86 5.89 -6.98
CA ASN A 69 11.52 4.60 -6.91
C ASN A 69 10.55 3.55 -6.35
N ILE A 70 10.25 2.54 -7.17
CA ILE A 70 9.32 1.48 -6.78
C ILE A 70 9.90 0.58 -5.66
N ASP A 71 11.22 0.50 -5.51
CA ASP A 71 11.84 -0.31 -4.46
C ASP A 71 11.55 0.25 -3.06
N GLU A 72 11.44 1.58 -2.95
CA GLU A 72 11.03 2.24 -1.70
C GLU A 72 9.58 1.89 -1.32
N PHE A 73 8.71 1.71 -2.32
CA PHE A 73 7.36 1.20 -2.10
C PHE A 73 7.39 -0.24 -1.60
N TYR A 74 8.21 -1.11 -2.18
CA TYR A 74 8.32 -2.52 -1.76
C TYR A 74 8.78 -2.65 -0.30
N GLN A 75 9.79 -1.89 0.12
CA GLN A 75 10.22 -1.86 1.51
C GLN A 75 9.13 -1.32 2.44
N THR A 76 8.43 -0.26 2.03
CA THR A 76 7.34 0.32 2.82
C THR A 76 6.19 -0.69 2.98
N LEU A 77 5.87 -1.42 1.92
CA LEU A 77 4.86 -2.47 1.92
C LEU A 77 5.26 -3.63 2.84
N ALA A 78 6.49 -4.14 2.75
CA ALA A 78 7.02 -5.20 3.61
C ALA A 78 6.88 -4.84 5.09
N ARG A 79 7.33 -3.64 5.48
CA ARG A 79 7.21 -3.12 6.85
C ARG A 79 5.76 -3.01 7.29
N LYS A 80 4.89 -2.50 6.42
CA LYS A 80 3.48 -2.30 6.75
C LYS A 80 2.75 -3.63 6.96
N ILE A 81 2.98 -4.61 6.09
CA ILE A 81 2.42 -5.97 6.23
C ILE A 81 2.89 -6.58 7.55
N SER A 82 4.19 -6.53 7.81
CA SER A 82 4.78 -7.08 9.04
C SER A 82 4.21 -6.42 10.30
N PHE A 83 4.05 -5.09 10.27
CA PHE A 83 3.46 -4.31 11.36
C PHE A 83 1.99 -4.66 11.60
N LEU A 84 1.19 -4.76 10.54
CA LEU A 84 -0.23 -5.14 10.65
C LEU A 84 -0.39 -6.55 11.22
N THR A 85 0.43 -7.49 10.77
CA THR A 85 0.48 -8.85 11.32
C THR A 85 0.84 -8.86 12.80
N TYR A 86 1.83 -8.04 13.20
CA TYR A 86 2.17 -7.87 14.61
C TYR A 86 1.00 -7.35 15.43
N GLN A 87 0.30 -6.33 14.94
CA GLN A 87 -0.88 -5.79 15.63
C GLN A 87 -1.99 -6.83 15.78
N GLN A 88 -2.23 -7.66 14.77
CA GLN A 88 -3.28 -8.69 14.82
C GLN A 88 -2.93 -9.88 15.74
N ILE A 89 -1.64 -10.17 15.90
CA ILE A 89 -1.14 -11.20 16.83
C ILE A 89 -1.09 -10.68 18.28
N ASP A 90 -0.61 -9.45 18.48
CA ASP A 90 -0.38 -8.87 19.81
C ASP A 90 -1.63 -8.21 20.39
N GLY A 91 -2.45 -7.55 19.56
CA GLY A 91 -3.69 -6.88 19.95
C GLY A 91 -4.76 -7.81 20.52
N ASN A 92 -4.60 -9.13 20.36
CA ASN A 92 -5.49 -10.15 20.92
C ASN A 92 -5.01 -10.71 22.28
N ARG A 93 -4.04 -10.05 22.94
CA ARG A 93 -3.54 -10.46 24.26
C ARG A 93 -4.10 -9.56 25.36
N SER A 94 -4.62 -10.20 26.42
CA SER A 94 -4.93 -9.53 27.69
C SER A 94 -3.69 -8.78 28.20
N PHE A 95 -3.90 -7.57 28.74
CA PHE A 95 -2.91 -6.59 29.21
C PHE A 95 -1.81 -7.12 30.18
N PHE A 96 -1.87 -8.40 30.56
CA PHE A 96 -0.98 -9.07 31.50
C PHE A 96 0.04 -10.05 30.85
N LYS A 97 0.06 -10.21 29.51
CA LYS A 97 1.06 -11.06 28.84
C LYS A 97 2.25 -10.24 28.32
N LYS A 98 3.46 -10.82 28.46
CA LYS A 98 4.71 -10.32 27.85
C LYS A 98 4.47 -9.95 26.37
N LYS A 99 4.92 -8.76 25.95
CA LYS A 99 4.95 -8.33 24.54
C LYS A 99 5.51 -9.46 23.69
N THR A 100 4.85 -9.76 22.57
CA THR A 100 5.36 -10.73 21.60
C THR A 100 6.75 -10.28 21.12
N GLU A 101 7.67 -11.23 20.95
CA GLU A 101 8.97 -10.97 20.30
C GLU A 101 8.74 -10.35 18.92
N ALA A 102 9.70 -9.55 18.45
CA ALA A 102 9.61 -8.87 17.16
C ALA A 102 9.30 -9.87 16.03
N ILE A 103 8.29 -9.55 15.22
CA ILE A 103 8.02 -10.27 13.98
C ILE A 103 9.14 -9.95 12.99
N SER A 104 9.64 -10.97 12.29
CA SER A 104 10.59 -10.77 11.22
C SER A 104 9.94 -9.97 10.10
N GLU A 105 10.69 -9.06 9.50
CA GLU A 105 10.19 -8.31 8.35
C GLU A 105 9.94 -9.26 7.18
N LEU A 106 8.87 -9.01 6.42
CA LEU A 106 8.61 -9.69 5.16
C LEU A 106 9.83 -9.52 4.25
N SER A 107 10.35 -10.62 3.69
CA SER A 107 11.55 -10.55 2.85
C SER A 107 11.26 -9.88 1.51
N ASP A 108 12.26 -9.17 1.00
CA ASP A 108 12.18 -8.50 -0.30
C ASP A 108 11.86 -9.48 -1.44
N ASP A 109 12.35 -10.73 -1.36
CA ASP A 109 12.07 -11.78 -2.34
C ASP A 109 10.56 -12.04 -2.51
N ILE A 110 9.81 -12.07 -1.41
CA ILE A 110 8.36 -12.30 -1.44
C ILE A 110 7.64 -11.07 -2.04
N VAL A 111 8.11 -9.87 -1.73
CA VAL A 111 7.53 -8.64 -2.32
C VAL A 111 7.80 -8.56 -3.82
N LEU A 112 8.99 -8.98 -4.25
CA LEU A 112 9.35 -9.07 -5.67
C LEU A 112 8.50 -10.10 -6.41
N GLU A 113 8.15 -11.22 -5.78
CA GLU A 113 7.22 -12.20 -6.37
C GLU A 113 5.81 -11.61 -6.54
N LEU A 114 5.36 -10.79 -5.59
CA LEU A 114 4.08 -10.08 -5.67
C LEU A 114 4.08 -8.95 -6.72
N LYS A 115 5.24 -8.52 -7.22
CA LYS A 115 5.38 -7.37 -8.13
C LYS A 115 4.52 -7.49 -9.38
N SER A 116 4.51 -8.66 -10.01
CA SER A 116 3.78 -8.87 -11.26
C SER A 116 2.27 -8.81 -11.05
N VAL A 117 1.77 -9.41 -9.96
CA VAL A 117 0.34 -9.43 -9.65
C VAL A 117 -0.18 -8.12 -9.07
N MET A 118 0.67 -7.31 -8.42
CA MET A 118 0.31 -5.98 -7.92
C MET A 118 -0.12 -5.01 -9.04
N GLN A 119 0.29 -5.25 -10.29
CA GLN A 119 -0.11 -4.43 -11.44
C GLN A 119 -1.60 -4.53 -11.73
N GLU A 120 -2.21 -5.67 -11.42
CA GLU A 120 -3.64 -5.94 -11.64
C GLU A 120 -4.53 -5.39 -10.50
N GLY A 121 -3.92 -4.80 -9.46
CA GLY A 121 -4.60 -4.38 -8.24
C GLY A 121 -4.87 -5.57 -7.31
N ILE A 122 -4.27 -5.57 -6.12
CA ILE A 122 -4.46 -6.64 -5.14
C ILE A 122 -4.86 -6.10 -3.76
N VAL A 123 -5.54 -6.95 -2.99
CA VAL A 123 -5.90 -6.71 -1.60
C VAL A 123 -5.37 -7.81 -0.71
N PHE A 124 -4.77 -7.39 0.41
CA PHE A 124 -4.34 -8.26 1.50
C PHE A 124 -5.40 -8.28 2.60
N ASN A 125 -5.88 -9.47 2.95
CA ASN A 125 -6.88 -9.63 3.99
C ASN A 125 -6.24 -9.94 5.36
N PHE A 126 -6.26 -8.96 6.26
CA PHE A 126 -5.78 -9.07 7.66
C PHE A 126 -6.89 -9.37 8.67
N SER A 127 -8.03 -9.96 8.24
CA SER A 127 -9.16 -10.24 9.13
C SER A 127 -8.90 -11.37 10.13
N GLN A 128 -7.83 -12.17 9.96
CA GLN A 128 -7.48 -13.19 10.93
C GLN A 128 -7.12 -12.54 12.28
N VAL A 129 -7.73 -13.04 13.35
CA VAL A 129 -7.48 -12.58 14.71
C VAL A 129 -6.58 -13.57 15.44
N GLY A 130 -5.40 -13.13 15.89
CA GLY A 130 -4.41 -13.99 16.52
C GLY A 130 -3.84 -15.08 15.59
N LEU A 131 -3.19 -16.08 16.19
CA LEU A 131 -2.58 -17.20 15.46
C LEU A 131 -3.51 -18.40 15.41
N VAL A 132 -3.50 -19.11 14.28
CA VAL A 132 -4.16 -20.41 14.10
C VAL A 132 -3.06 -21.44 13.90
N ASN A 133 -2.94 -22.40 14.81
CA ASN A 133 -1.88 -23.43 14.77
C ASN A 133 -0.46 -22.86 14.63
N GLY A 134 -0.19 -21.71 15.27
CA GLY A 134 1.11 -21.04 15.21
C GLY A 134 1.36 -20.25 13.92
N GLU A 135 0.38 -20.14 13.03
CA GLU A 135 0.47 -19.40 11.77
C GLU A 135 -0.50 -18.21 11.71
N TYR A 136 -0.07 -17.15 11.03
CA TYR A 136 -0.91 -16.02 10.62
C TYR A 136 -1.11 -16.03 9.12
N ILE A 137 -2.36 -16.11 8.68
CA ILE A 137 -2.72 -16.34 7.27
C ILE A 137 -3.33 -15.06 6.70
N ILE A 138 -2.76 -14.58 5.59
CA ILE A 138 -3.17 -13.37 4.88
C ILE A 138 -3.55 -13.76 3.44
N PRO A 139 -4.84 -13.96 3.16
CA PRO A 139 -5.31 -14.15 1.78
C PRO A 139 -5.02 -12.93 0.91
N ILE A 140 -4.67 -13.18 -0.36
CA ILE A 140 -4.42 -12.17 -1.39
C ILE A 140 -5.44 -12.33 -2.51
N HIS A 141 -6.14 -11.25 -2.82
CA HIS A 141 -7.21 -11.20 -3.82
C HIS A 141 -6.88 -10.19 -4.91
N VAL A 142 -7.30 -10.44 -6.15
CA VAL A 142 -7.28 -9.43 -7.22
C VAL A 142 -8.54 -8.58 -7.15
N VAL A 143 -8.36 -7.27 -7.21
CA VAL A 143 -9.44 -6.29 -7.35
C VAL A 143 -9.20 -5.59 -8.68
N GLU A 144 -10.04 -5.90 -9.66
CA GLU A 144 -10.07 -5.13 -10.92
C GLU A 144 -10.09 -3.63 -10.62
N ASP A 145 -9.56 -2.83 -11.56
CA ASP A 145 -9.21 -1.39 -11.56
C ASP A 145 -10.26 -0.36 -11.04
N ASN A 146 -11.32 -0.81 -10.40
CA ASN A 146 -12.34 0.01 -9.78
C ASN A 146 -12.04 0.23 -8.29
N LEU A 147 -11.26 1.29 -8.01
CA LEU A 147 -11.00 1.79 -6.64
C LEU A 147 -12.26 2.03 -5.80
N ARG A 148 -13.44 2.21 -6.42
CA ARG A 148 -14.72 2.34 -5.69
C ARG A 148 -15.18 1.03 -5.03
N LYS A 149 -14.63 -0.12 -5.44
CA LYS A 149 -14.90 -1.44 -4.82
C LYS A 149 -14.17 -1.58 -3.47
N VAL A 150 -13.09 -0.83 -3.23
CA VAL A 150 -12.32 -0.87 -1.96
C VAL A 150 -13.18 -0.43 -0.78
N ASP A 151 -14.12 0.50 -0.96
CA ASP A 151 -14.97 0.99 0.14
C ASP A 151 -16.06 -0.02 0.57
N ASN A 152 -16.40 -1.01 -0.28
CA ASN A 152 -17.44 -2.01 -0.05
C ASN A 152 -16.82 -3.40 0.16
N TYR A 153 -16.28 -3.62 1.36
CA TYR A 153 -15.62 -4.86 1.83
C TYR A 153 -16.56 -6.09 1.90
N TYR A 154 -17.00 -6.60 0.74
CA TYR A 154 -17.60 -7.92 0.63
C TYR A 154 -16.80 -8.77 -0.37
N PHE A 155 -15.64 -9.28 0.08
CA PHE A 155 -14.73 -10.16 -0.67
C PHE A 155 -15.30 -11.57 -0.98
N LYS A 156 -16.60 -11.69 -1.15
CA LYS A 156 -17.26 -12.99 -1.40
C LYS A 156 -17.05 -13.49 -2.83
N GLN A 157 -16.55 -12.68 -3.75
CA GLN A 157 -16.47 -12.99 -5.19
C GLN A 157 -15.11 -12.68 -5.84
N GLU A 158 -14.09 -12.30 -5.09
CA GLU A 158 -12.77 -11.97 -5.66
C GLU A 158 -11.88 -13.21 -5.78
N PHE A 159 -11.21 -13.34 -6.92
CA PHE A 159 -10.29 -14.43 -7.18
C PHE A 159 -9.11 -14.36 -6.21
N LYS A 160 -9.08 -15.29 -5.26
CA LYS A 160 -7.92 -15.53 -4.42
C LYS A 160 -6.78 -16.05 -5.30
N ILE A 161 -5.67 -15.33 -5.30
CA ILE A 161 -4.51 -15.62 -6.16
C ILE A 161 -3.33 -16.21 -5.40
N GLY A 162 -3.29 -15.97 -4.09
CA GLY A 162 -2.28 -16.52 -3.21
C GLY A 162 -2.58 -16.26 -1.75
N THR A 163 -1.67 -16.73 -0.92
CA THR A 163 -1.75 -16.58 0.53
C THR A 163 -0.35 -16.28 1.06
N LEU A 164 -0.23 -15.20 1.82
CA LEU A 164 0.97 -14.92 2.60
C LEU A 164 0.80 -15.52 4.00
N VAL A 165 1.80 -16.28 4.46
CA VAL A 165 1.74 -16.97 5.75
C VAL A 165 2.97 -16.61 6.57
N TYR A 166 2.73 -16.15 7.80
CA TYR A 166 3.76 -16.00 8.81
C TYR A 166 3.72 -17.17 9.79
N SER A 167 4.87 -17.81 10.04
CA SER A 167 5.00 -18.88 11.03
C SER A 167 5.69 -18.36 12.29
N GLN A 168 5.02 -18.48 13.44
CA GLN A 168 5.61 -18.10 14.73
C GLN A 168 6.76 -19.04 15.13
N HIS A 169 6.68 -20.31 14.72
CA HIS A 169 7.68 -21.33 15.09
C HIS A 169 9.03 -21.09 14.41
N THR A 170 9.00 -20.78 13.11
CA THR A 170 10.22 -20.54 12.31
C THR A 170 10.58 -19.07 12.23
N LYS A 171 9.68 -18.17 12.67
CA LYS A 171 9.80 -16.71 12.51
C LYS A 171 10.10 -16.32 11.06
N SER A 172 9.41 -16.97 10.13
CA SER A 172 9.63 -16.77 8.69
C SER A 172 8.31 -16.58 7.97
N TRP A 173 8.43 -15.95 6.80
CA TRP A 173 7.34 -15.77 5.86
C TRP A 173 7.44 -16.82 4.76
N LYS A 174 6.28 -17.22 4.23
CA LYS A 174 6.16 -17.99 3.01
C LYS A 174 4.97 -17.47 2.20
N ILE A 175 5.10 -17.53 0.89
CA ILE A 175 4.00 -17.28 -0.03
C ILE A 175 3.53 -18.60 -0.62
N ILE A 176 2.21 -18.78 -0.69
CA ILE A 176 1.57 -19.94 -1.30
C ILE A 176 0.83 -19.43 -2.53
N ASN A 177 1.29 -19.88 -3.69
CA ASN A 177 0.77 -19.45 -4.98
C ASN A 177 -0.39 -20.36 -5.34
N GLU A 178 -1.58 -19.80 -5.50
CA GLU A 178 -2.76 -20.58 -5.86
C GLU A 178 -3.12 -20.43 -7.33
N LYS A 179 -2.96 -19.21 -7.89
CA LYS A 179 -3.38 -18.90 -9.27
C LYS A 179 -2.55 -17.84 -10.00
N PHE A 180 -1.35 -17.50 -9.53
CA PHE A 180 -0.53 -16.45 -10.16
C PHE A 180 -0.31 -16.67 -11.67
N GLU A 181 -0.04 -17.90 -12.11
CA GLU A 181 0.20 -18.23 -13.51
C GLU A 181 -1.05 -18.07 -14.42
N SER A 182 -2.24 -18.27 -13.86
CA SER A 182 -3.49 -18.21 -14.65
C SER A 182 -3.93 -16.79 -15.03
N LEU A 183 -3.37 -15.77 -14.38
CA LEU A 183 -3.61 -14.37 -14.75
C LEU A 183 -2.87 -14.00 -16.05
N PHE A 184 -1.68 -14.54 -16.26
CA PHE A 184 -0.85 -14.25 -17.44
C PHE A 184 -1.28 -15.01 -18.71
N MET A 185 -2.07 -16.08 -18.57
CA MET A 185 -2.53 -16.91 -19.68
C MET A 185 -3.85 -16.42 -20.31
N ASN A 186 -4.48 -15.39 -19.74
CA ASN A 186 -5.75 -14.81 -20.20
C ASN A 186 -5.59 -13.41 -20.83
N GLN A 187 -4.36 -12.97 -21.14
CA GLN A 187 -4.07 -11.72 -21.85
C GLN A 187 -3.80 -11.99 -23.34
#